data_AF-A0A8J5I433-F1
#
_entry.id   AF-A0A8J5I433-F1
#
_cell.length_a   1.000
_cell.length_b   1.000
_cell.length_c   1.000
_cell.angle_alpha   90.00
_cell.angle_beta   90.00
_cell.angle_gamma   90.00
#
_symmetry.space_group_name_H-M   'P 1'
#
loop_
_entity.id
_entity.type
_entity.pdbx_description
1 polymer ?
#
loop_
_entity_poly.entity_id
_entity_poly.type
_entity_poly.pdbx_seq_one_letter_code
_entity_poly.pdbx_strand_id
1 'polypeptide(L)'
;MASRLVQGQEGETGGRLADPPISYPIIPAGEQTVWADVSPLIASACNDLQDGQLIHGENFSLFAAMSALEIMDPKMDAGVEKCGYYSIEEAIENNVAPVPLSLNPTLDVQRVIDVIDHLFSCEATWYKGHTLAQTVFSCIYLLRIERTSSHALLHSYCRIMRATCNAVISVVSDSRTHEPLWLQIGAFMAAYRDLCGCQLRLRDCKLRLGHELMVSVVAILLGDLVMGARQEVLRAAIWPDAIPLLVIGVHWEVVEEDLFTMAYGLPLKGEGDEKCLSILNSVEETISRQLRACKAQSLKKKQLEDIEPLQSNPDLEEGYCRALLCRLRFRKHYYLVLTSMKKPQGKGLELARKHVASCLSELTHITKSQEFLRALSYGFHQDDIQSSTTASGCRPIGFDASLNNRFSAPTPPRATHILSWKEAVSYFQKLLSDLDFVCSLNTDLVLDDVFCFIVQFQKPQPDLVARAHLQILLIQDGKLYGKEFFHDIISRELGLPELTKGKEHQKNEFIVQLGQLIINLLKILCANTAWQRRKLGKILQDWSVLSLQVHA
;
A
#
# COMPACT_ATOMS: atom_id res chain seq x y z
N MET A 1 2.11 63.16 6.00
CA MET A 1 1.95 64.54 5.51
C MET A 1 2.31 64.57 4.03
N ALA A 2 1.37 65.01 3.17
CA ALA A 2 1.53 65.41 1.75
C ALA A 2 2.01 64.31 0.75
N SER A 3 1.54 64.16 -0.49
CA SER A 3 0.56 64.82 -1.37
C SER A 3 0.35 63.91 -2.60
N ARG A 4 -0.89 63.58 -3.00
CA ARG A 4 -1.66 64.02 -4.20
C ARG A 4 -0.99 63.95 -5.60
N LEU A 5 -1.72 63.28 -6.53
CA LEU A 5 -2.11 63.60 -7.94
C LEU A 5 -2.19 62.26 -8.72
N VAL A 6 -3.33 61.66 -9.08
CA VAL A 6 -4.52 62.03 -9.89
C VAL A 6 -4.21 62.61 -11.27
N GLN A 7 -4.42 61.78 -12.30
CA GLN A 7 -5.11 61.99 -13.59
C GLN A 7 -5.05 60.63 -14.32
N GLY A 8 -6.09 59.98 -14.81
CA GLY A 8 -7.38 60.44 -15.32
C GLY A 8 -7.44 60.10 -16.82
N GLN A 9 -8.08 59.00 -17.20
CA GLN A 9 -8.65 58.80 -18.54
C GLN A 9 -9.91 57.94 -18.42
N GLU A 10 -11.06 58.60 -18.54
CA GLU A 10 -12.37 58.01 -18.78
C GLU A 10 -12.51 57.61 -20.26
N GLY A 11 -13.29 56.56 -20.50
CA GLY A 11 -14.00 56.37 -21.76
C GLY A 11 -13.88 54.97 -22.36
N GLU A 12 -14.75 54.05 -21.93
CA GLU A 12 -15.52 53.23 -22.87
C GLU A 12 -16.70 52.55 -22.16
N THR A 13 -17.89 52.92 -22.60
CA THR A 13 -19.19 52.42 -22.16
C THR A 13 -19.38 50.96 -22.63
N GLY A 14 -19.21 50.01 -21.71
CA GLY A 14 -19.63 48.62 -21.90
C GLY A 14 -20.63 48.25 -20.80
N GLY A 15 -21.92 48.21 -21.14
CA GLY A 15 -22.96 47.77 -20.22
C GLY A 15 -22.66 46.36 -19.73
N ARG A 16 -22.52 46.18 -18.41
CA ARG A 16 -22.59 44.86 -17.78
C ARG A 16 -24.01 44.33 -18.03
N LEU A 17 -24.13 43.43 -19.00
CA LEU A 17 -25.23 42.48 -19.03
C LEU A 17 -25.24 41.81 -17.66
N ALA A 18 -26.31 42.03 -16.89
CA ALA A 18 -26.55 41.27 -15.68
C ALA A 18 -26.60 39.80 -16.09
N ASP A 19 -25.71 38.98 -15.52
CA ASP A 19 -25.77 37.54 -15.70
C ASP A 19 -27.20 37.07 -15.33
N PRO A 20 -27.84 36.22 -16.16
CA PRO A 20 -29.17 35.74 -15.86
C PRO A 20 -29.15 34.98 -14.51
N PRO A 21 -30.22 35.04 -13.71
CA PRO A 21 -30.26 34.31 -12.45
C PRO A 21 -30.07 32.83 -12.75
N ILE A 22 -28.99 32.27 -12.18
CA ILE A 22 -28.69 30.84 -12.26
C ILE A 22 -29.86 30.11 -11.60
N SER A 23 -30.70 29.48 -12.42
CA SER A 23 -31.76 28.59 -11.96
C SER A 23 -31.10 27.35 -11.36
N TYR A 24 -30.93 27.32 -10.04
CA TYR A 24 -30.44 26.14 -9.33
C TYR A 24 -31.43 24.97 -9.52
N PRO A 25 -30.95 23.74 -9.80
CA PRO A 25 -31.82 22.58 -9.84
C PRO A 25 -32.46 22.37 -8.46
N ILE A 26 -33.79 22.39 -8.40
CA ILE A 26 -34.56 22.16 -7.18
C ILE A 26 -34.35 20.69 -6.79
N ILE A 27 -33.73 20.46 -5.63
CA ILE A 27 -33.65 19.13 -5.01
C ILE A 27 -35.10 18.65 -4.83
N PRO A 28 -35.52 17.53 -5.43
CA PRO A 28 -36.90 17.09 -5.35
C PRO A 28 -37.28 16.85 -3.89
N ALA A 29 -38.26 17.60 -3.40
CA ALA A 29 -38.95 17.34 -2.15
C ALA A 29 -39.65 15.97 -2.26
N GLY A 30 -39.44 15.07 -1.30
CA GLY A 30 -40.25 13.86 -1.19
C GLY A 30 -41.68 14.22 -0.84
N GLU A 31 -42.62 13.27 -0.93
CA GLU A 31 -44.07 13.49 -0.67
C GLU A 31 -44.39 14.09 0.71
N GLN A 32 -43.42 14.15 1.64
CA GLN A 32 -43.57 14.69 2.99
C GLN A 32 -42.51 15.73 3.40
N THR A 33 -41.64 16.21 2.49
CA THR A 33 -40.62 17.22 2.83
C THR A 33 -40.85 18.52 2.09
N VAL A 34 -40.78 19.66 2.78
CA VAL A 34 -40.88 21.00 2.18
C VAL A 34 -39.55 21.71 2.40
N TRP A 35 -38.89 22.12 1.32
CA TRP A 35 -37.70 22.97 1.39
C TRP A 35 -38.11 24.43 1.59
N ALA A 36 -37.53 25.08 2.60
CA ALA A 36 -37.68 26.52 2.83
C ALA A 36 -36.34 27.22 2.62
N ASP A 37 -36.33 28.34 1.90
CA ASP A 37 -35.12 29.13 1.69
C ASP A 37 -34.79 29.93 2.96
N VAL A 38 -33.64 29.64 3.55
CA VAL A 38 -33.11 30.30 4.75
C VAL A 38 -32.01 31.31 4.45
N SER A 39 -31.64 31.49 3.18
CA SER A 39 -30.68 32.51 2.72
C SER A 39 -30.93 33.91 3.31
N PRO A 40 -32.16 34.47 3.32
CA PRO A 40 -32.39 35.81 3.86
C PRO A 40 -32.18 35.91 5.37
N LEU A 41 -32.52 34.84 6.11
CA LEU A 41 -32.30 34.76 7.55
C LEU A 41 -30.80 34.75 7.88
N ILE A 42 -30.02 33.92 7.15
CA ILE A 42 -28.57 33.83 7.32
C ILE A 42 -27.91 35.17 6.97
N ALA A 43 -28.30 35.80 5.87
CA ALA A 43 -27.76 37.11 5.48
C ALA A 43 -28.03 38.20 6.54
N SER A 44 -29.24 38.23 7.12
CA SER A 44 -29.57 39.16 8.21
C SER A 44 -28.70 38.91 9.44
N ALA A 45 -28.55 37.65 9.87
CA ALA A 45 -27.71 37.31 11.02
C ALA A 45 -26.23 37.64 10.80
N CYS A 46 -25.72 37.47 9.57
CA CYS A 46 -24.36 37.86 9.19
C CYS A 46 -24.14 39.38 9.25
N ASN A 47 -25.15 40.19 8.93
CA ASN A 47 -25.05 41.65 9.00
C ASN A 47 -25.02 42.18 10.45
N ASP A 48 -25.60 41.43 11.39
CA ASP A 48 -25.62 41.79 12.81
C ASP A 48 -24.31 41.38 13.54
N LEU A 49 -23.50 40.52 12.93
CA LEU A 49 -22.21 40.08 13.47
C LEU A 49 -21.13 41.16 13.30
N GLN A 50 -20.37 41.41 14.37
CA GLN A 50 -19.19 42.30 14.33
C GLN A 50 -17.92 41.53 13.93
N ASP A 51 -16.89 42.26 13.48
CA ASP A 51 -15.58 41.70 13.15
C ASP A 51 -15.01 40.88 14.33
N GLY A 52 -14.65 39.63 14.04
CA GLY A 52 -14.12 38.69 15.03
C GLY A 52 -15.16 37.87 15.80
N GLN A 53 -16.46 38.06 15.55
CA GLN A 53 -17.51 37.21 16.09
C GLN A 53 -17.76 35.98 15.20
N LEU A 54 -18.06 34.83 15.82
CA LEU A 54 -18.38 33.58 15.14
C LEU A 54 -19.52 32.88 15.88
N ILE A 55 -20.55 32.46 15.15
CA ILE A 55 -21.63 31.63 15.67
C ILE A 55 -21.24 30.17 15.43
N HIS A 56 -21.10 29.40 16.50
CA HIS A 56 -20.83 27.97 16.44
C HIS A 56 -21.48 27.24 17.62
N GLY A 57 -21.63 25.92 17.54
CA GLY A 57 -22.13 25.12 18.65
C GLY A 57 -21.16 25.09 19.83
N GLU A 58 -21.68 24.86 21.04
CA GLU A 58 -20.89 24.88 22.29
C GLU A 58 -19.70 23.89 22.28
N ASN A 59 -19.83 22.77 21.56
CA ASN A 59 -18.79 21.74 21.45
C ASN A 59 -17.87 21.90 20.23
N PHE A 60 -18.03 22.96 19.44
CA PHE A 60 -17.23 23.19 18.24
C PHE A 60 -15.88 23.82 18.60
N SER A 61 -14.79 23.19 18.18
CA SER A 61 -13.43 23.72 18.35
C SER A 61 -12.93 24.32 17.03
N LEU A 62 -12.40 25.53 17.09
CA LEU A 62 -11.73 26.17 15.94
C LEU A 62 -10.56 25.33 15.41
N PHE A 63 -9.93 24.53 16.27
CA PHE A 63 -8.88 23.60 15.83
C PHE A 63 -9.42 22.53 14.87
N ALA A 64 -10.66 22.06 15.07
CA ALA A 64 -11.30 21.12 14.15
C ALA A 64 -11.67 21.79 12.81
N ALA A 65 -11.94 23.10 12.82
CA ALA A 65 -12.19 23.87 11.60
C ALA A 65 -10.96 23.95 10.68
N MET A 66 -9.75 23.83 11.22
CA MET A 66 -8.51 23.88 10.43
C MET A 66 -8.37 22.73 9.43
N SER A 67 -9.10 21.62 9.63
CA SER A 67 -9.14 20.49 8.68
C SER A 67 -10.33 20.52 7.73
N ALA A 68 -11.17 21.56 7.78
CA ALA A 68 -12.31 21.69 6.90
C ALA A 68 -11.85 21.87 5.45
N LEU A 69 -12.58 21.27 4.51
CA LEU A 69 -12.39 21.52 3.09
C LEU A 69 -13.09 22.81 2.69
N GLU A 70 -12.44 23.59 1.83
CA GLU A 70 -13.01 24.79 1.23
C GLU A 70 -13.56 24.44 -0.15
N ILE A 71 -14.88 24.48 -0.29
CA ILE A 71 -15.56 24.25 -1.58
C ILE A 71 -15.18 25.39 -2.54
N MET A 72 -15.00 25.08 -3.82
CA MET A 72 -14.55 26.04 -4.85
C MET A 72 -13.06 26.42 -4.83
N ASP A 73 -12.27 25.95 -3.85
CA ASP A 73 -10.82 26.10 -3.88
C ASP A 73 -10.15 24.94 -4.66
N PRO A 74 -9.38 25.20 -5.74
CA PRO A 74 -8.77 24.13 -6.55
C PRO A 74 -7.80 23.21 -5.81
N LYS A 75 -7.22 23.65 -4.68
CA LYS A 75 -6.27 22.87 -3.88
C LYS A 75 -6.94 22.09 -2.77
N MET A 76 -8.15 22.46 -2.35
CA MET A 76 -8.88 21.83 -1.24
C MET A 76 -10.10 21.05 -1.70
N ASP A 77 -10.72 21.44 -2.82
CA ASP A 77 -11.91 20.83 -3.38
C ASP A 77 -11.57 19.98 -4.61
N ALA A 78 -11.51 18.66 -4.39
CA ALA A 78 -11.31 17.68 -5.45
C ALA A 78 -12.45 17.68 -6.50
N GLY A 79 -13.59 18.32 -6.22
CA GLY A 79 -14.71 18.48 -7.15
C GLY A 79 -14.62 19.69 -8.07
N VAL A 80 -13.67 20.61 -7.84
CA VAL A 80 -13.51 21.85 -8.63
C VAL A 80 -12.69 21.65 -9.89
N GLU A 81 -11.70 20.76 -9.85
CA GLU A 81 -10.97 20.40 -11.05
C GLU A 81 -11.93 19.80 -12.07
N LYS A 82 -12.00 20.40 -13.26
CA LYS A 82 -12.72 19.83 -14.41
C LYS A 82 -12.01 18.57 -14.85
N CYS A 83 -12.44 17.49 -14.22
CA CYS A 83 -11.89 16.18 -14.37
C CYS A 83 -12.70 15.44 -15.43
N GLY A 84 -12.01 15.08 -16.53
CA GLY A 84 -12.47 14.34 -17.72
C GLY A 84 -13.98 14.07 -17.83
N TYR A 85 -14.48 13.15 -17.00
CA TYR A 85 -15.85 12.67 -17.00
C TYR A 85 -16.46 12.71 -15.60
N TYR A 86 -17.76 13.02 -15.51
CA TYR A 86 -18.48 13.14 -14.24
C TYR A 86 -19.01 11.82 -13.70
N SER A 87 -19.16 10.81 -14.58
CA SER A 87 -19.57 9.46 -14.20
C SER A 87 -18.83 8.39 -15.02
N ILE A 88 -18.83 7.17 -14.50
CA ILE A 88 -18.30 6.01 -15.21
C ILE A 88 -19.10 5.79 -16.49
N GLU A 89 -20.41 5.98 -16.44
CA GLU A 89 -21.33 5.85 -17.56
C GLU A 89 -21.00 6.86 -18.68
N GLU A 90 -20.74 8.12 -18.33
CA GLU A 90 -20.34 9.16 -19.29
C GLU A 90 -19.01 8.83 -19.97
N ALA A 91 -18.01 8.36 -19.20
CA ALA A 91 -16.73 7.92 -19.78
C ALA A 91 -16.91 6.75 -20.75
N ILE A 92 -17.87 5.86 -20.48
CA ILE A 92 -18.21 4.73 -21.34
C ILE A 92 -18.89 5.21 -22.62
N GLU A 93 -19.85 6.13 -22.52
CA GLU A 93 -20.54 6.73 -23.66
C GLU A 93 -19.58 7.47 -24.60
N ASN A 94 -18.55 8.12 -24.02
CA ASN A 94 -17.47 8.77 -24.76
C ASN A 94 -16.40 7.82 -25.30
N ASN A 95 -16.62 6.49 -25.25
CA ASN A 95 -15.70 5.46 -25.76
C ASN A 95 -14.28 5.49 -25.16
N VAL A 96 -14.15 5.90 -23.89
CA VAL A 96 -12.84 5.91 -23.19
C VAL A 96 -12.33 4.49 -22.93
N ALA A 97 -13.24 3.56 -22.69
CA ALA A 97 -12.98 2.14 -22.45
C ALA A 97 -13.77 1.27 -23.46
N PRO A 98 -13.30 1.18 -24.71
CA PRO A 98 -13.94 0.39 -25.76
C PRO A 98 -13.74 -1.12 -25.52
N VAL A 99 -14.76 -1.92 -25.86
CA VAL A 99 -14.69 -3.39 -25.86
C VAL A 99 -15.34 -3.88 -27.16
N PRO A 100 -14.61 -4.54 -28.09
CA PRO A 100 -13.16 -4.77 -28.11
C PRO A 100 -12.34 -3.47 -28.11
N LEU A 101 -11.07 -3.54 -27.72
CA LEU A 101 -10.20 -2.36 -27.57
C LEU A 101 -9.85 -1.75 -28.93
N SER A 102 -9.87 -2.58 -29.98
CA SER A 102 -9.73 -2.16 -31.37
C SER A 102 -10.49 -3.11 -32.30
N LEU A 103 -10.96 -2.60 -33.43
CA LEU A 103 -11.52 -3.43 -34.51
C LEU A 103 -10.45 -4.23 -35.25
N ASN A 104 -9.19 -3.78 -35.19
CA ASN A 104 -8.05 -4.51 -35.75
C ASN A 104 -7.52 -5.52 -34.71
N PRO A 105 -7.56 -6.84 -34.96
CA PRO A 105 -7.12 -7.86 -34.02
C PRO A 105 -5.67 -7.71 -33.53
N THR A 106 -4.75 -7.29 -34.41
CA THR A 106 -3.34 -7.07 -34.03
C THR A 106 -3.20 -5.89 -33.06
N LEU A 107 -3.92 -4.80 -33.32
CA LEU A 107 -3.93 -3.65 -32.42
C LEU A 107 -4.68 -3.95 -31.12
N ASP A 108 -5.74 -4.76 -31.17
CA ASP A 108 -6.51 -5.17 -30.00
C ASP A 108 -5.63 -5.91 -28.98
N VAL A 109 -4.88 -6.92 -29.44
CA VAL A 109 -3.93 -7.66 -28.60
C VAL A 109 -2.84 -6.75 -28.01
N GLN A 110 -2.31 -5.82 -28.81
CA GLN A 110 -1.32 -4.85 -28.33
C GLN A 110 -1.91 -3.94 -27.25
N ARG A 111 -3.14 -3.44 -27.44
CA ARG A 111 -3.82 -2.60 -26.44
C ARG A 111 -4.14 -3.36 -25.16
N VAL A 112 -4.47 -4.65 -25.25
CA VAL A 112 -4.64 -5.50 -24.05
C VAL A 112 -3.34 -5.60 -23.27
N ILE A 113 -2.21 -5.78 -23.95
CA ILE A 113 -0.88 -5.78 -23.31
C ILE A 113 -0.58 -4.43 -22.66
N ASP A 114 -0.87 -3.32 -23.34
CA ASP A 114 -0.67 -1.97 -22.80
C ASP A 114 -1.52 -1.72 -21.55
N VAL A 115 -2.77 -2.16 -21.54
CA VAL A 115 -3.66 -2.10 -20.36
C VAL A 115 -3.10 -2.93 -19.21
N ILE A 116 -2.61 -4.14 -19.49
CA ILE A 116 -1.99 -5.02 -18.48
C ILE A 116 -0.72 -4.37 -17.89
N ASP A 117 0.14 -3.80 -18.73
CA ASP A 117 1.38 -3.17 -18.28
C ASP A 117 1.10 -1.89 -17.46
N HIS A 118 0.13 -1.08 -17.87
CA HIS A 118 -0.25 0.10 -17.09
C HIS A 118 -0.86 -0.27 -15.74
N LEU A 119 -1.70 -1.32 -15.69
CA LEU A 119 -2.22 -1.86 -14.42
C LEU A 119 -1.11 -2.38 -13.51
N PHE A 120 -0.08 -3.00 -14.09
CA PHE A 120 1.10 -3.44 -13.35
C PHE A 120 1.87 -2.25 -12.73
N SER A 121 2.05 -1.16 -13.47
CA SER A 121 2.59 0.10 -12.95
C SER A 121 1.71 0.75 -11.88
N CYS A 122 0.38 0.75 -12.07
CA CYS A 122 -0.58 1.26 -11.10
C CYS A 122 -0.51 0.50 -9.77
N GLU A 123 -0.39 -0.83 -9.83
CA GLU A 123 -0.29 -1.68 -8.64
C GLU A 123 1.01 -1.41 -7.86
N ALA A 124 2.15 -1.29 -8.54
CA ALA A 124 3.40 -0.91 -7.89
C ALA A 124 3.31 0.49 -7.23
N THR A 125 2.66 1.43 -7.92
CA THR A 125 2.43 2.79 -7.40
C THR A 125 1.55 2.78 -6.15
N TRP A 126 0.49 1.96 -6.16
CA TRP A 126 -0.37 1.77 -4.99
C TRP A 126 0.42 1.25 -3.79
N TYR A 127 1.26 0.21 -3.98
CA TYR A 127 2.06 -0.33 -2.89
C TYR A 127 3.10 0.65 -2.32
N LYS A 128 3.47 1.71 -3.06
CA LYS A 128 4.31 2.81 -2.59
C LYS A 128 3.58 3.87 -1.74
N GLY A 129 2.29 3.67 -1.44
CA GLY A 129 1.52 4.53 -0.52
C GLY A 129 0.53 5.48 -1.20
N HIS A 130 0.35 5.38 -2.52
CA HIS A 130 -0.70 6.13 -3.21
C HIS A 130 -2.08 5.50 -2.97
N THR A 131 -3.15 6.24 -3.28
CA THR A 131 -4.51 5.74 -3.06
C THR A 131 -4.88 4.70 -4.12
N LEU A 132 -5.66 3.68 -3.71
CA LEU A 132 -6.15 2.65 -4.62
C LEU A 132 -7.12 3.21 -5.69
N ALA A 133 -7.89 4.23 -5.29
CA ALA A 133 -8.85 4.94 -6.13
C ALA A 133 -8.18 5.67 -7.32
N GLN A 134 -7.03 6.32 -7.10
CA GLN A 134 -6.33 7.09 -8.13
C GLN A 134 -5.35 6.25 -8.96
N THR A 135 -5.02 5.04 -8.51
CA THR A 135 -4.06 4.14 -9.17
C THR A 135 -4.78 3.02 -9.91
N VAL A 136 -4.93 1.83 -9.31
CA VAL A 136 -5.50 0.63 -9.95
C VAL A 136 -6.94 0.87 -10.41
N PHE A 137 -7.76 1.53 -9.59
CA PHE A 137 -9.16 1.80 -9.93
C PHE A 137 -9.37 3.02 -10.83
N SER A 138 -8.31 3.66 -11.32
CA SER A 138 -8.42 4.53 -12.50
C SER A 138 -8.85 3.73 -13.74
N CYS A 139 -8.64 2.41 -13.74
CA CYS A 139 -9.06 1.50 -14.79
C CYS A 139 -10.57 1.30 -14.82
N ILE A 140 -11.22 1.80 -15.88
CA ILE A 140 -12.66 1.67 -16.10
C ILE A 140 -13.06 0.19 -16.28
N TYR A 141 -12.18 -0.64 -16.85
CA TYR A 141 -12.42 -2.08 -16.99
C TYR A 141 -12.54 -2.80 -15.64
N LEU A 142 -11.83 -2.33 -14.60
CA LEU A 142 -11.96 -2.84 -13.23
C LEU A 142 -13.20 -2.30 -12.50
N LEU A 143 -13.60 -1.07 -12.80
CA LEU A 143 -14.82 -0.45 -12.26
C LEU A 143 -16.11 -1.09 -12.79
N ARG A 144 -16.06 -1.66 -14.01
CA ARG A 144 -17.20 -2.33 -14.69
C ARG A 144 -16.73 -3.63 -15.36
N ILE A 145 -16.46 -4.65 -14.54
CA ILE A 145 -15.92 -5.94 -15.01
C ILE A 145 -16.90 -6.67 -15.94
N GLU A 146 -18.20 -6.49 -15.77
CA GLU A 146 -19.26 -7.14 -16.57
C GLU A 146 -19.09 -6.87 -18.07
N ARG A 147 -18.59 -5.67 -18.42
CA ARG A 147 -18.35 -5.27 -19.81
C ARG A 147 -17.22 -6.05 -20.48
N THR A 148 -16.25 -6.54 -19.71
CA THR A 148 -15.12 -7.29 -20.25
C THR A 148 -15.46 -8.75 -20.57
N SER A 149 -16.66 -9.23 -20.22
CA SER A 149 -17.07 -10.63 -20.36
C SER A 149 -16.95 -11.20 -21.79
N SER A 150 -17.09 -10.36 -22.82
CA SER A 150 -16.90 -10.74 -24.22
C SER A 150 -15.42 -10.96 -24.60
N HIS A 151 -14.48 -10.42 -23.81
CA HIS A 151 -13.04 -10.49 -24.06
C HIS A 151 -12.33 -11.32 -22.99
N ALA A 152 -12.21 -12.63 -23.23
CA ALA A 152 -11.72 -13.61 -22.24
C ALA A 152 -10.37 -13.23 -21.58
N LEU A 153 -9.39 -12.75 -22.35
CA LEU A 153 -8.07 -12.33 -21.83
C LEU A 153 -8.20 -11.19 -20.81
N LEU A 154 -8.76 -10.05 -21.22
CA LEU A 154 -8.94 -8.89 -20.36
C LEU A 154 -9.83 -9.22 -19.15
N HIS A 155 -10.91 -9.98 -19.35
CA HIS A 155 -11.80 -10.39 -18.28
C HIS A 155 -11.08 -11.20 -17.20
N SER A 156 -10.31 -12.21 -17.63
CA SER A 156 -9.55 -13.07 -16.72
C SER A 156 -8.51 -12.27 -15.93
N TYR A 157 -7.83 -11.33 -16.58
CA TYR A 157 -6.82 -10.48 -15.96
C TYR A 157 -7.44 -9.50 -14.95
N CYS A 158 -8.53 -8.83 -15.31
CA CYS A 158 -9.25 -7.90 -14.43
C CYS A 158 -9.74 -8.60 -13.15
N ARG A 159 -10.29 -9.82 -13.29
CA ARG A 159 -10.76 -10.62 -12.15
C ARG A 159 -9.64 -11.00 -11.19
N ILE A 160 -8.51 -11.50 -11.70
CA ILE A 160 -7.39 -11.85 -10.82
C ILE A 160 -6.73 -10.60 -10.22
N MET A 161 -6.66 -9.47 -10.94
CA MET A 161 -6.16 -8.21 -10.41
C MET A 161 -6.97 -7.74 -9.20
N ARG A 162 -8.30 -7.77 -9.31
CA ARG A 162 -9.20 -7.46 -8.19
C ARG A 162 -8.97 -8.41 -7.00
N ALA A 163 -8.86 -9.71 -7.27
CA ALA A 163 -8.58 -10.71 -6.22
C ALA A 163 -7.22 -10.47 -5.54
N THR A 164 -6.18 -10.11 -6.30
CA THR A 164 -4.87 -9.70 -5.78
C THR A 164 -4.97 -8.48 -4.87
N CYS A 165 -5.67 -7.42 -5.31
CA CYS A 165 -5.87 -6.22 -4.50
C CYS A 165 -6.57 -6.53 -3.17
N ASN A 166 -7.63 -7.33 -3.22
CA ASN A 166 -8.35 -7.77 -2.02
C ASN A 166 -7.48 -8.65 -1.10
N ALA A 167 -6.62 -9.50 -1.66
CA ALA A 167 -5.68 -10.30 -0.87
C ALA A 167 -4.67 -9.42 -0.12
N VAL A 168 -4.09 -8.40 -0.78
CA VAL A 168 -3.17 -7.46 -0.13
C VAL A 168 -3.87 -6.61 0.91
N ILE A 169 -5.07 -6.10 0.63
CA ILE A 169 -5.86 -5.33 1.61
C ILE A 169 -6.15 -6.17 2.84
N SER A 170 -6.54 -7.44 2.67
CA SER A 170 -6.74 -8.35 3.80
C SER A 170 -5.46 -8.48 4.62
N VAL A 171 -4.32 -8.79 4.00
CA VAL A 171 -3.03 -8.94 4.69
C VAL A 171 -2.63 -7.67 5.44
N VAL A 172 -2.72 -6.50 4.80
CA VAL A 172 -2.33 -5.24 5.44
C VAL A 172 -3.31 -4.84 6.54
N SER A 173 -4.61 -5.09 6.36
CA SER A 173 -5.61 -4.81 7.39
C SER A 173 -5.42 -5.71 8.61
N ASP A 174 -5.25 -7.01 8.39
CA ASP A 174 -5.03 -8.01 9.44
C ASP A 174 -3.77 -7.67 10.26
N SER A 175 -2.71 -7.18 9.60
CA SER A 175 -1.45 -6.77 10.26
C SER A 175 -1.56 -5.44 11.05
N ARG A 176 -2.42 -4.52 10.60
CA ARG A 176 -2.61 -3.17 11.18
C ARG A 176 -3.65 -3.10 12.30
N THR A 177 -4.32 -4.20 12.67
CA THR A 177 -5.46 -4.24 13.62
C THR A 177 -5.23 -3.70 15.05
N HIS A 178 -4.09 -3.07 15.39
CA HIS A 178 -3.92 -2.38 16.68
C HIS A 178 -3.23 -1.00 16.55
N GLU A 179 -4.10 0.01 16.65
CA GLU A 179 -3.91 1.43 17.01
C GLU A 179 -3.37 2.45 15.98
N PRO A 180 -4.17 3.50 15.67
CA PRO A 180 -3.68 4.80 15.26
C PRO A 180 -3.34 5.61 16.52
N LEU A 181 -2.06 5.77 16.84
CA LEU A 181 -1.66 6.53 18.04
C LEU A 181 -0.76 7.72 17.68
N TRP A 182 -1.44 8.85 17.52
CA TRP A 182 -0.87 10.19 17.51
C TRP A 182 -0.15 10.52 18.84
N LEU A 183 0.66 11.58 18.75
CA LEU A 183 1.57 12.25 19.69
C LEU A 183 2.24 11.49 20.87
N GLN A 184 3.58 11.60 20.94
CA GLN A 184 4.33 12.29 22.01
C GLN A 184 5.83 11.91 21.93
N ILE A 185 6.68 12.89 21.61
CA ILE A 185 8.15 12.77 21.63
C ILE A 185 8.72 13.17 23.01
N GLY A 186 7.91 13.78 23.89
CA GLY A 186 8.34 14.27 25.20
C GLY A 186 8.67 13.19 26.23
N ALA A 187 8.00 12.03 26.18
CA ALA A 187 8.16 10.96 27.19
C ALA A 187 9.46 10.15 27.03
N PHE A 188 9.99 10.05 25.81
CA PHE A 188 11.21 9.28 25.51
C PHE A 188 12.44 9.81 26.25
N MET A 189 12.58 11.14 26.35
CA MET A 189 13.74 11.78 27.00
C MET A 189 13.68 11.72 28.54
N ALA A 190 12.48 11.52 29.11
CA ALA A 190 12.30 11.33 30.55
C ALA A 190 12.58 9.87 30.95
N ALA A 191 12.00 8.90 30.23
CA ALA A 191 12.18 7.47 30.53
C ALA A 191 13.62 6.99 30.33
N TYR A 192 14.34 7.52 29.33
CA TYR A 192 15.76 7.17 29.11
C TYR A 192 16.68 7.68 30.24
N ARG A 193 16.34 8.84 30.84
CA ARG A 193 17.08 9.43 31.96
C ARG A 193 16.91 8.60 33.25
N ASP A 194 15.72 8.07 33.47
CA ASP A 194 15.43 7.21 34.63
C ASP A 194 16.08 5.82 34.50
N LEU A 195 16.13 5.24 33.28
CA LEU A 195 16.79 3.94 33.04
C LEU A 195 18.32 3.99 33.23
N CYS A 196 19.00 5.07 32.82
CA CYS A 196 20.44 5.23 33.05
C CYS A 196 20.79 5.43 34.54
N GLY A 197 19.86 5.92 35.37
CA GLY A 197 20.05 6.04 36.82
C GLY A 197 20.02 4.70 37.58
N CYS A 198 19.38 3.67 37.02
CA CYS A 198 19.17 2.38 37.69
C CYS A 198 20.27 1.33 37.44
N GLN A 199 21.18 1.54 36.48
CA GLN A 199 22.20 0.53 36.10
C GLN A 199 23.26 0.21 37.17
N LEU A 200 23.35 0.99 38.26
CA LEU A 200 24.34 0.76 39.33
C LEU A 200 23.98 -0.38 40.32
N ARG A 201 22.85 -1.10 40.15
CA ARG A 201 22.46 -2.21 41.08
C ARG A 201 22.11 -3.56 40.44
N LEU A 202 22.30 -3.74 39.14
CA LEU A 202 21.91 -4.98 38.41
C LEU A 202 23.04 -6.04 38.37
N ARG A 203 23.64 -6.41 39.51
CA ARG A 203 24.64 -7.50 39.54
C ARG A 203 24.11 -8.89 39.91
N ASP A 204 22.90 -9.03 40.46
CA ASP A 204 22.50 -10.30 41.10
C ASP A 204 21.12 -10.89 40.69
N CYS A 205 20.59 -10.61 39.50
CA CYS A 205 19.35 -11.28 39.04
C CYS A 205 19.51 -12.01 37.70
N LYS A 206 19.09 -13.29 37.69
CA LYS A 206 18.94 -14.21 36.54
C LYS A 206 17.86 -13.74 35.55
N LEU A 207 17.93 -12.50 35.07
CA LEU A 207 17.10 -11.93 34.00
C LEU A 207 17.98 -11.67 32.77
N ARG A 208 18.56 -12.73 32.20
CA ARG A 208 19.34 -12.63 30.95
C ARG A 208 18.48 -12.16 29.76
N LEU A 209 17.18 -12.50 29.74
CA LEU A 209 16.25 -12.07 28.69
C LEU A 209 16.13 -10.54 28.61
N GLY A 210 16.04 -9.84 29.74
CA GLY A 210 15.86 -8.39 29.75
C GLY A 210 17.10 -7.61 29.31
N HIS A 211 18.30 -8.10 29.65
CA HIS A 211 19.55 -7.47 29.24
C HIS A 211 19.87 -7.74 27.76
N GLU A 212 19.65 -8.96 27.26
CA GLU A 212 19.91 -9.29 25.85
C GLU A 212 18.85 -8.72 24.89
N LEU A 213 17.56 -8.65 25.29
CA LEU A 213 16.56 -7.89 24.52
C LEU A 213 16.89 -6.40 24.48
N MET A 214 17.29 -5.80 25.62
CA MET A 214 17.60 -4.37 25.66
C MET A 214 18.88 -4.06 24.87
N VAL A 215 19.90 -4.92 24.93
CA VAL A 215 21.10 -4.83 24.10
C VAL A 215 20.76 -5.04 22.61
N SER A 216 19.82 -5.93 22.28
CA SER A 216 19.38 -6.15 20.90
C SER A 216 18.56 -4.96 20.38
N VAL A 217 17.64 -4.41 21.16
CA VAL A 217 16.88 -3.19 20.83
C VAL A 217 17.80 -1.98 20.72
N VAL A 218 18.81 -1.85 21.59
CA VAL A 218 19.83 -0.80 21.52
C VAL A 218 20.79 -1.01 20.34
N ALA A 219 21.17 -2.24 20.00
CA ALA A 219 21.96 -2.57 18.82
C ALA A 219 21.19 -2.33 17.51
N ILE A 220 19.87 -2.52 17.52
CA ILE A 220 18.98 -2.17 16.40
C ILE A 220 18.87 -0.66 16.25
N LEU A 221 18.76 0.08 17.37
CA LEU A 221 18.72 1.55 17.38
C LEU A 221 20.07 2.20 17.03
N LEU A 222 21.20 1.54 17.31
CA LEU A 222 22.56 2.02 17.04
C LEU A 222 23.15 1.46 15.74
N GLY A 223 22.56 0.42 15.16
CA GLY A 223 23.13 -0.35 14.05
C GLY A 223 23.35 0.44 12.76
N ASP A 224 22.55 1.47 12.50
CA ASP A 224 22.68 2.31 11.30
C ASP A 224 23.79 3.37 11.42
N LEU A 225 24.37 3.57 12.62
CA LEU A 225 25.42 4.57 12.85
C LEU A 225 26.86 4.04 12.78
N VAL A 226 27.07 2.72 12.69
CA VAL A 226 28.39 2.09 12.89
C VAL A 226 28.87 1.31 11.66
N MET A 227 28.55 1.76 10.44
CA MET A 227 29.18 1.21 9.22
C MET A 227 30.54 1.84 8.89
N GLY A 228 31.21 2.51 9.85
CA GLY A 228 32.52 3.15 9.62
C GLY A 228 33.52 3.14 10.79
N ALA A 229 33.13 2.73 12.00
CA ALA A 229 34.04 2.75 13.14
C ALA A 229 34.57 1.34 13.46
N ARG A 230 35.91 1.22 13.46
CA ARG A 230 36.64 -0.01 13.77
C ARG A 230 36.14 -0.63 15.08
N GLN A 231 36.17 -1.96 15.11
CA GLN A 231 35.79 -2.88 16.20
C GLN A 231 36.37 -2.54 17.60
N GLU A 232 37.33 -1.62 17.67
CA GLU A 232 37.95 -1.13 18.91
C GLU A 232 37.12 -0.02 19.60
N VAL A 233 36.24 0.69 18.89
CA VAL A 233 35.36 1.74 19.47
C VAL A 233 34.20 1.14 20.28
N LEU A 234 33.77 -0.09 19.95
CA LEU A 234 32.73 -0.84 20.69
C LEU A 234 33.12 -1.15 22.14
N ARG A 235 34.43 -1.20 22.47
CA ARG A 235 34.89 -1.34 23.87
C ARG A 235 34.90 -0.02 24.65
N ALA A 236 34.90 1.12 23.97
CA ALA A 236 34.92 2.44 24.58
C ALA A 236 33.53 3.10 24.66
N ALA A 237 32.56 2.66 23.85
CA ALA A 237 31.21 3.24 23.76
C ALA A 237 30.21 2.76 24.85
N ILE A 238 30.69 2.16 25.94
CA ILE A 238 29.89 1.73 27.10
C ILE A 238 29.70 2.90 28.10
N TRP A 239 29.67 4.15 27.62
CA TRP A 239 29.50 5.32 28.48
C TRP A 239 28.33 6.22 28.02
N PRO A 240 27.51 6.74 28.96
CA PRO A 240 26.21 7.37 28.65
C PRO A 240 26.28 8.71 27.91
N ASP A 241 27.47 9.32 27.82
CA ASP A 241 27.61 10.73 27.42
C ASP A 241 27.78 10.95 25.90
N ALA A 242 27.93 9.88 25.10
CA ALA A 242 28.13 9.99 23.65
C ALA A 242 26.87 9.76 22.79
N ILE A 243 25.81 9.21 23.37
CA ILE A 243 24.56 8.86 22.67
C ILE A 243 23.73 10.09 22.25
N PRO A 244 23.70 11.22 22.99
CA PRO A 244 22.95 12.41 22.57
C PRO A 244 23.48 13.07 21.29
N LEU A 245 24.76 12.89 20.94
CA LEU A 245 25.39 13.52 19.78
C LEU A 245 25.16 12.77 18.46
N LEU A 246 24.91 11.46 18.51
CA LEU A 246 24.63 10.64 17.30
C LEU A 246 23.20 10.79 16.78
N VAL A 247 22.25 11.22 17.62
CA VAL A 247 20.81 11.32 17.27
C VAL A 247 20.46 12.64 16.55
N ILE A 248 21.34 13.64 16.58
CA ILE A 248 21.06 15.00 16.08
C ILE A 248 21.50 15.19 14.60
N GLY A 249 22.22 14.24 14.01
CA GLY A 249 22.97 14.46 12.77
C GLY A 249 22.37 13.96 11.45
N VAL A 250 21.13 13.45 11.39
CA VAL A 250 20.60 12.91 10.13
C VAL A 250 19.23 13.50 9.79
N HIS A 251 19.19 14.15 8.63
CA HIS A 251 17.97 14.60 7.97
C HIS A 251 17.25 13.36 7.42
N TRP A 252 16.19 12.92 8.10
CA TRP A 252 15.37 11.80 7.65
C TRP A 252 14.06 12.37 7.09
N GLU A 253 13.79 12.13 5.80
CA GLU A 253 12.46 12.35 5.25
C GLU A 253 11.47 11.42 5.96
N VAL A 254 10.48 12.01 6.64
CA VAL A 254 9.37 11.27 7.22
C VAL A 254 8.46 10.84 6.08
N VAL A 255 8.69 9.66 5.53
CA VAL A 255 7.76 9.04 4.56
C VAL A 255 6.68 8.31 5.34
N GLU A 256 5.48 8.90 5.43
CA GLU A 256 4.30 8.21 5.93
C GLU A 256 3.85 7.16 4.90
N GLU A 257 4.20 5.89 5.14
CA GLU A 257 3.74 4.76 4.34
C GLU A 257 2.30 4.34 4.72
N ASP A 258 1.32 5.16 4.33
CA ASP A 258 -0.09 4.85 4.51
C ASP A 258 -0.66 4.19 3.26
N LEU A 259 -0.65 2.86 3.23
CA LEU A 259 -1.54 2.14 2.31
C LEU A 259 -2.96 2.30 2.82
N PHE A 260 -3.75 3.09 2.10
CA PHE A 260 -5.18 3.25 2.36
C PHE A 260 -5.87 1.91 2.09
N THR A 261 -6.18 1.16 3.16
CA THR A 261 -6.92 -0.11 3.09
C THR A 261 -8.43 0.10 2.97
N MET A 262 -8.91 1.33 3.20
CA MET A 262 -10.31 1.70 3.03
C MET A 262 -10.68 1.69 1.55
N ALA A 263 -11.68 0.87 1.23
CA ALA A 263 -12.17 0.68 -0.13
C ALA A 263 -13.04 1.84 -0.64
N TYR A 264 -13.61 2.67 0.25
CA TYR A 264 -14.51 3.79 -0.08
C TYR A 264 -15.56 3.49 -1.18
N GLY A 265 -16.16 2.29 -1.15
CA GLY A 265 -17.18 1.89 -2.13
C GLY A 265 -16.63 1.32 -3.46
N LEU A 266 -15.31 1.18 -3.62
CA LEU A 266 -14.70 0.54 -4.78
C LEU A 266 -15.12 -0.94 -4.88
N PRO A 267 -15.35 -1.46 -6.10
CA PRO A 267 -15.82 -2.83 -6.30
C PRO A 267 -14.68 -3.84 -6.16
N LEU A 268 -14.19 -4.05 -4.93
CA LEU A 268 -13.09 -4.97 -4.59
C LEU A 268 -13.50 -6.44 -4.42
N LYS A 269 -14.80 -6.69 -4.25
CA LYS A 269 -15.38 -8.03 -4.20
C LYS A 269 -16.59 -8.06 -5.12
N GLY A 270 -16.59 -8.99 -6.07
CA GLY A 270 -17.74 -9.26 -6.93
C GLY A 270 -18.06 -10.74 -7.00
N GLU A 271 -19.27 -11.08 -7.45
CA GLU A 271 -19.69 -12.47 -7.62
C GLU A 271 -18.77 -13.24 -8.56
N GLY A 272 -18.33 -14.42 -8.13
CA GLY A 272 -17.49 -15.32 -8.94
C GLY A 272 -15.99 -15.01 -8.94
N ASP A 273 -15.49 -14.06 -8.13
CA ASP A 273 -14.05 -13.82 -7.95
C ASP A 273 -13.30 -15.04 -7.43
N GLU A 274 -13.97 -15.94 -6.70
CA GLU A 274 -13.42 -17.23 -6.25
C GLU A 274 -12.94 -18.11 -7.42
N LYS A 275 -13.52 -17.93 -8.61
CA LYS A 275 -13.17 -18.66 -9.83
C LYS A 275 -12.09 -17.97 -10.66
N CYS A 276 -11.53 -16.84 -10.21
CA CYS A 276 -10.56 -16.05 -10.99
C CYS A 276 -9.37 -16.88 -11.50
N LEU A 277 -8.80 -17.73 -10.64
CA LEU A 277 -7.69 -18.62 -11.01
C LEU A 277 -8.08 -19.65 -12.07
N SER A 278 -9.28 -20.24 -11.98
CA SER A 278 -9.77 -21.22 -12.96
C SER A 278 -9.94 -20.58 -14.34
N ILE A 279 -10.51 -19.37 -14.39
CA ILE A 279 -10.71 -18.61 -15.63
C ILE A 279 -9.34 -18.24 -16.23
N LEU A 280 -8.42 -17.71 -15.43
CA LEU A 280 -7.07 -17.36 -15.88
C LEU A 280 -6.31 -18.58 -16.43
N ASN A 281 -6.39 -19.73 -15.75
CA ASN A 281 -5.75 -20.96 -16.21
C ASN A 281 -6.31 -21.45 -17.55
N SER A 282 -7.62 -21.32 -17.78
CA SER A 282 -8.25 -21.68 -19.06
C SER A 282 -7.72 -20.82 -20.21
N VAL A 283 -7.59 -19.51 -19.96
CA VAL A 283 -7.03 -18.55 -20.91
C VAL A 283 -5.54 -18.83 -21.17
N GLU A 284 -4.76 -19.05 -20.12
CA GLU A 284 -3.33 -19.39 -20.23
C GLU A 284 -3.10 -20.69 -21.03
N GLU A 285 -3.91 -21.73 -20.79
CA GLU A 285 -3.80 -23.00 -21.53
C GLU A 285 -4.15 -22.80 -23.01
N THR A 286 -5.13 -21.95 -23.31
CA THR A 286 -5.51 -21.62 -24.69
C THR A 286 -4.37 -20.92 -25.43
N ILE A 287 -3.74 -19.90 -24.82
CA ILE A 287 -2.57 -19.24 -25.42
C ILE A 287 -1.36 -20.19 -25.48
N SER A 288 -1.20 -21.07 -24.49
CA SER A 288 -0.13 -22.08 -24.50
C SER A 288 -0.31 -23.12 -25.61
N ARG A 289 -1.56 -23.47 -25.97
CA ARG A 289 -1.87 -24.29 -27.15
C ARG A 289 -1.57 -23.54 -28.44
N GLN A 290 -1.97 -22.27 -28.54
CA GLN A 290 -1.63 -21.39 -29.68
C GLN A 290 -0.11 -21.33 -29.89
N LEU A 291 0.67 -20.99 -28.86
CA LEU A 291 2.14 -20.93 -28.97
C LEU A 291 2.77 -22.25 -29.43
N ARG A 292 2.24 -23.39 -28.96
CA ARG A 292 2.71 -24.72 -29.41
C ARG A 292 2.36 -24.96 -30.88
N ALA A 293 1.18 -24.56 -31.32
CA ALA A 293 0.75 -24.68 -32.71
C ALA A 293 1.60 -23.80 -33.64
N CYS A 294 1.89 -22.54 -33.28
CA CYS A 294 2.77 -21.66 -34.07
C CYS A 294 4.16 -22.27 -34.27
N LYS A 295 4.76 -22.82 -33.21
CA LYS A 295 6.06 -23.50 -33.29
C LYS A 295 6.02 -24.75 -34.17
N ALA A 296 4.94 -25.53 -34.09
CA ALA A 296 4.76 -26.71 -34.91
C ALA A 296 4.59 -26.38 -36.40
N GLN A 297 3.89 -25.28 -36.71
CA GLN A 297 3.70 -24.80 -38.09
C GLN A 297 4.99 -24.28 -38.74
N SER A 298 5.85 -23.63 -37.95
CA SER A 298 7.20 -23.25 -38.38
C SER A 298 8.08 -24.47 -38.73
N LEU A 299 7.88 -25.60 -38.04
CA LEU A 299 8.67 -26.82 -38.22
C LEU A 299 8.09 -27.80 -39.25
N LYS A 300 6.77 -27.86 -39.45
CA LYS A 300 6.09 -28.73 -40.43
C LYS A 300 4.81 -28.04 -40.92
N LYS A 301 4.70 -27.78 -42.24
CA LYS A 301 3.48 -27.25 -42.91
C LYS A 301 2.27 -28.20 -42.74
N LYS A 302 1.61 -28.18 -41.58
CA LYS A 302 0.30 -28.80 -41.37
C LYS A 302 -0.56 -27.83 -40.56
N GLN A 303 -1.64 -27.34 -41.17
CA GLN A 303 -2.62 -26.49 -40.49
C GLN A 303 -3.36 -27.32 -39.44
N LEU A 304 -3.52 -26.75 -38.24
CA LEU A 304 -4.41 -27.27 -37.20
C LEU A 304 -5.65 -26.38 -37.24
N GLU A 305 -6.80 -26.93 -37.65
CA GLU A 305 -7.99 -26.17 -38.04
C GLU A 305 -8.82 -25.59 -36.86
N ASP A 306 -8.49 -25.93 -35.60
CA ASP A 306 -9.32 -25.63 -34.42
C ASP A 306 -8.80 -24.52 -33.49
N ILE A 307 -7.77 -23.77 -33.88
CA ILE A 307 -7.19 -22.71 -33.03
C ILE A 307 -7.32 -21.36 -33.71
N GLU A 308 -8.24 -20.51 -33.21
CA GLU A 308 -8.35 -19.12 -33.62
C GLU A 308 -7.04 -18.38 -33.29
N PRO A 309 -6.41 -17.68 -34.24
CA PRO A 309 -5.20 -16.90 -33.99
C PRO A 309 -5.53 -15.67 -33.13
N LEU A 310 -4.58 -15.22 -32.31
CA LEU A 310 -4.76 -14.01 -31.50
C LEU A 310 -4.84 -12.76 -32.38
N GLN A 311 -4.17 -12.77 -33.52
CA GLN A 311 -4.08 -11.62 -34.40
C GLN A 311 -3.89 -12.02 -35.88
N SER A 312 -3.93 -11.05 -36.79
CA SER A 312 -4.03 -11.30 -38.23
C SER A 312 -2.71 -11.63 -38.95
N ASN A 313 -1.56 -11.24 -38.41
CA ASN A 313 -0.22 -11.40 -39.00
C ASN A 313 0.56 -12.59 -38.38
N PRO A 314 0.69 -13.74 -39.08
CA PRO A 314 1.30 -14.95 -38.51
C PRO A 314 2.73 -14.78 -37.99
N ASP A 315 3.51 -13.84 -38.52
CA ASP A 315 4.90 -13.60 -38.09
C ASP A 315 5.00 -13.00 -36.68
N LEU A 316 3.94 -12.31 -36.22
CA LEU A 316 3.88 -11.68 -34.91
C LEU A 316 3.24 -12.56 -33.84
N GLU A 317 2.57 -13.65 -34.24
CA GLU A 317 1.77 -14.50 -33.36
C GLU A 317 2.61 -15.10 -32.23
N GLU A 318 3.81 -15.60 -32.54
CA GLU A 318 4.71 -16.17 -31.54
C GLU A 318 5.14 -15.11 -30.50
N GLY A 319 5.45 -13.90 -30.95
CA GLY A 319 5.87 -12.79 -30.08
C GLY A 319 4.75 -12.36 -29.13
N TYR A 320 3.53 -12.20 -29.64
CA TYR A 320 2.35 -11.84 -28.84
C TYR A 320 1.97 -12.94 -27.85
N CYS A 321 1.96 -14.21 -28.28
CA CYS A 321 1.72 -15.34 -27.38
C CYS A 321 2.71 -15.36 -26.21
N ARG A 322 4.01 -15.16 -26.48
CA ARG A 322 5.04 -15.12 -25.44
C ARG A 322 4.87 -13.93 -24.50
N ALA A 323 4.58 -12.75 -25.04
CA ALA A 323 4.38 -11.52 -24.28
C ALA A 323 3.15 -11.59 -23.36
N LEU A 324 2.06 -12.22 -23.81
CA LEU A 324 0.87 -12.44 -22.97
C LEU A 324 1.11 -13.52 -21.91
N LEU A 325 1.70 -14.66 -22.29
CA LEU A 325 1.91 -15.77 -21.37
C LEU A 325 2.76 -15.37 -20.16
N CYS A 326 3.84 -14.62 -20.35
CA CYS A 326 4.67 -14.20 -19.21
C CYS A 326 3.90 -13.29 -18.24
N ARG A 327 3.04 -12.40 -18.75
CA ARG A 327 2.18 -11.52 -17.93
C ARG A 327 1.09 -12.29 -17.18
N LEU A 328 0.42 -13.22 -17.85
CA LEU A 328 -0.62 -14.06 -17.22
C LEU A 328 -0.01 -14.99 -16.16
N ARG A 329 1.14 -15.61 -16.45
CA ARG A 329 1.83 -16.50 -15.51
C ARG A 329 2.40 -15.74 -14.33
N PHE A 330 3.02 -14.58 -14.54
CA PHE A 330 3.44 -13.70 -13.47
C PHE A 330 2.25 -13.40 -12.54
N ARG A 331 1.13 -12.95 -13.10
CA ARG A 331 -0.06 -12.59 -12.32
C ARG A 331 -0.63 -13.79 -11.54
N LYS A 332 -0.71 -14.96 -12.17
CA LYS A 332 -1.11 -16.22 -11.54
C LYS A 332 -0.19 -16.56 -10.36
N HIS A 333 1.11 -16.61 -10.59
CA HIS A 333 2.07 -16.99 -9.57
C HIS A 333 2.12 -15.98 -8.43
N TYR A 334 2.03 -14.67 -8.71
CA TYR A 334 2.00 -13.63 -7.70
C TYR A 334 0.79 -13.77 -6.77
N TYR A 335 -0.41 -14.00 -7.33
CA TYR A 335 -1.59 -14.30 -6.51
C TYR A 335 -1.43 -15.57 -5.66
N LEU A 336 -0.78 -16.61 -6.22
CA LEU A 336 -0.47 -17.83 -5.49
C LEU A 336 0.57 -17.65 -4.37
N VAL A 337 1.51 -16.71 -4.51
CA VAL A 337 2.41 -16.31 -3.42
C VAL A 337 1.60 -15.75 -2.25
N LEU A 338 0.78 -14.72 -2.50
CA LEU A 338 -0.02 -14.05 -1.46
C LEU A 338 -0.95 -15.02 -0.72
N THR A 339 -1.64 -15.89 -1.47
CA THR A 339 -2.57 -16.87 -0.90
C THR A 339 -1.87 -18.04 -0.20
N SER A 340 -0.69 -18.46 -0.67
CA SER A 340 0.11 -19.50 -0.01
C SER A 340 0.69 -19.01 1.31
N MET A 341 1.18 -17.76 1.36
CA MET A 341 1.73 -17.17 2.58
C MET A 341 0.68 -16.94 3.67
N LYS A 342 -0.61 -16.83 3.29
CA LYS A 342 -1.73 -16.71 4.23
C LYS A 342 -2.07 -18.02 4.96
N LYS A 343 -1.53 -19.17 4.52
CA LYS A 343 -1.80 -20.46 5.17
C LYS A 343 -1.30 -20.46 6.62
N PRO A 344 -2.09 -21.00 7.57
CA PRO A 344 -1.73 -20.96 8.99
C PRO A 344 -0.44 -21.73 9.26
N GLN A 345 0.29 -21.31 10.30
CA GLN A 345 1.49 -21.99 10.78
C GLN A 345 2.61 -22.14 9.73
N GLY A 346 2.66 -21.27 8.73
CA GLY A 346 3.71 -21.30 7.70
C GLY A 346 3.67 -22.53 6.77
N LYS A 347 2.59 -23.32 6.78
CA LYS A 347 2.46 -24.52 5.93
C LYS A 347 2.54 -24.24 4.43
N GLY A 348 2.38 -22.98 4.01
CA GLY A 348 2.46 -22.55 2.63
C GLY A 348 3.80 -21.95 2.20
N LEU A 349 4.79 -21.79 3.07
CA LEU A 349 6.02 -21.03 2.78
C LEU A 349 6.86 -21.69 1.67
N GLU A 350 7.04 -23.00 1.69
CA GLU A 350 7.78 -23.72 0.64
C GLU A 350 7.09 -23.62 -0.73
N LEU A 351 5.76 -23.65 -0.76
CA LEU A 351 5.00 -23.47 -1.99
C LEU A 351 5.08 -22.01 -2.49
N ALA A 352 4.99 -21.05 -1.57
CA ALA A 352 5.17 -19.64 -1.87
C ALA A 352 6.55 -19.38 -2.49
N ARG A 353 7.63 -19.96 -1.92
CA ARG A 353 9.00 -19.84 -2.46
C ARG A 353 9.11 -20.34 -3.91
N LYS A 354 8.50 -21.48 -4.23
CA LYS A 354 8.43 -21.99 -5.62
C LYS A 354 7.70 -21.03 -6.56
N HIS A 355 6.63 -20.40 -6.08
CA HIS A 355 5.90 -19.40 -6.86
C HIS A 355 6.67 -18.08 -7.00
N VAL A 356 7.43 -17.65 -5.98
CA VAL A 356 8.33 -16.49 -6.06
C VAL A 356 9.40 -16.71 -7.14
N ALA A 357 10.07 -17.86 -7.14
CA ALA A 357 11.04 -18.21 -8.17
C ALA A 357 10.42 -18.19 -9.59
N SER A 358 9.18 -18.68 -9.71
CA SER A 358 8.42 -18.65 -10.97
C SER A 358 8.09 -17.20 -11.38
N CYS A 359 7.70 -16.33 -10.44
CA CYS A 359 7.45 -14.91 -10.70
C CYS A 359 8.71 -14.20 -11.21
N LEU A 360 9.87 -14.43 -10.58
CA LEU A 360 11.14 -13.82 -10.99
C LEU A 360 11.55 -14.26 -12.41
N SER A 361 11.34 -15.54 -12.74
CA SER A 361 11.54 -16.06 -14.10
C SER A 361 10.61 -15.38 -15.11
N GLU A 362 9.31 -15.30 -14.82
CA GLU A 362 8.35 -14.66 -15.71
C GLU A 362 8.59 -13.15 -15.84
N LEU A 363 9.04 -12.47 -14.78
CA LEU A 363 9.40 -11.06 -14.82
C LEU A 363 10.60 -10.81 -15.73
N THR A 364 11.57 -11.73 -15.76
CA THR A 364 12.67 -11.69 -16.74
C THR A 364 12.15 -11.82 -18.18
N HIS A 365 11.13 -12.65 -18.42
CA HIS A 365 10.48 -12.77 -19.73
C HIS A 365 9.64 -11.53 -20.09
N ILE A 366 8.97 -10.91 -19.12
CA ILE A 366 8.28 -9.63 -19.29
C ILE A 366 9.29 -8.58 -19.76
N THR A 367 10.45 -8.47 -19.10
CA THR A 367 11.50 -7.53 -19.49
C THR A 367 11.99 -7.77 -20.92
N LYS A 368 12.27 -9.03 -21.28
CA LYS A 368 12.71 -9.39 -22.64
C LYS A 368 11.66 -9.11 -23.72
N SER A 369 10.37 -9.19 -23.38
CA SER A 369 9.28 -8.91 -24.34
C SER A 369 9.22 -7.43 -24.76
N GLN A 370 9.88 -6.53 -24.03
CA GLN A 370 9.88 -5.10 -24.33
C GLN A 370 10.43 -4.78 -25.72
N GLU A 371 11.53 -5.40 -26.15
CA GLU A 371 12.15 -5.13 -27.44
C GLU A 371 11.20 -5.42 -28.60
N PHE A 372 10.50 -6.56 -28.52
CA PHE A 372 9.47 -6.95 -29.48
C PHE A 372 8.32 -5.94 -29.53
N LEU A 373 7.77 -5.56 -28.37
CA LEU A 373 6.64 -4.64 -28.30
C LEU A 373 6.99 -3.23 -28.78
N ARG A 374 8.21 -2.77 -28.49
CA ARG A 374 8.70 -1.46 -28.96
C ARG A 374 8.92 -1.42 -30.46
N ALA A 375 9.42 -2.50 -31.06
CA ALA A 375 9.60 -2.58 -32.51
C ALA A 375 8.28 -2.36 -33.28
N LEU A 376 7.15 -2.74 -32.68
CA LEU A 376 5.81 -2.59 -33.27
C LEU A 376 5.16 -1.22 -33.00
N SER A 377 5.77 -0.39 -32.16
CA SER A 377 5.21 0.91 -31.72
C SER A 377 5.68 2.11 -32.56
N TYR A 378 6.59 1.91 -33.52
CA TYR A 378 7.11 2.98 -34.38
C TYR A 378 5.97 3.64 -35.19
N GLY A 379 5.51 4.82 -34.74
CA GLY A 379 4.45 5.61 -35.39
C GLY A 379 3.32 6.11 -34.47
N PHE A 380 3.27 5.69 -33.21
CA PHE A 380 2.29 6.20 -32.23
C PHE A 380 2.90 7.30 -31.35
N HIS A 381 2.06 8.23 -30.84
CA HIS A 381 2.47 9.26 -29.88
C HIS A 381 3.15 8.60 -28.66
N GLN A 382 4.47 8.68 -28.60
CA GLN A 382 5.28 8.18 -27.49
C GLN A 382 5.32 9.26 -26.40
N ASP A 383 4.95 8.88 -25.19
CA ASP A 383 5.36 9.62 -23.99
C ASP A 383 6.89 9.54 -23.86
N ASP A 384 7.50 10.43 -23.08
CA ASP A 384 8.93 10.40 -22.81
C ASP A 384 9.37 8.97 -22.42
N ILE A 385 10.41 8.45 -23.08
CA ILE A 385 10.80 7.03 -23.07
C ILE A 385 11.09 6.54 -21.64
N GLN A 386 11.45 7.45 -20.75
CA GLN A 386 11.73 7.19 -19.35
C GLN A 386 10.47 7.16 -18.47
N SER A 387 9.41 7.89 -18.81
CA SER A 387 8.18 7.99 -18.00
C SER A 387 7.05 7.06 -18.47
N SER A 388 7.21 6.34 -19.59
CA SER A 388 6.20 5.40 -20.08
C SER A 388 5.83 4.35 -19.03
N THR A 389 4.53 4.16 -18.86
CA THR A 389 3.91 3.15 -17.97
C THR A 389 3.67 1.81 -18.66
N THR A 390 3.99 1.68 -19.95
CA THR A 390 3.84 0.46 -20.74
C THR A 390 5.17 -0.01 -21.34
N ALA A 391 5.32 -1.31 -21.60
CA ALA A 391 6.54 -1.83 -22.22
C ALA A 391 6.71 -1.31 -23.66
N SER A 392 5.60 -1.18 -24.39
CA SER A 392 5.54 -0.72 -25.77
C SER A 392 5.89 0.77 -25.92
N GLY A 393 5.66 1.59 -24.89
CA GLY A 393 5.76 3.05 -25.00
C GLY A 393 4.45 3.72 -25.43
N CYS A 394 3.40 2.94 -25.70
CA CYS A 394 2.09 3.44 -26.09
C CYS A 394 1.28 3.89 -24.87
N ARG A 395 0.54 4.99 -25.02
CA ARG A 395 -0.44 5.42 -24.01
C ARG A 395 -1.55 4.36 -23.86
N PRO A 396 -1.86 3.91 -22.63
CA PRO A 396 -2.92 2.93 -22.38
C PRO A 396 -4.31 3.57 -22.54
N ILE A 397 -5.31 2.73 -22.81
CA ILE A 397 -6.71 3.15 -22.98
C ILE A 397 -7.58 2.65 -21.81
N GLY A 398 -8.70 3.33 -21.53
CA GLY A 398 -9.62 2.94 -20.46
C GLY A 398 -9.20 3.33 -19.05
N PHE A 399 -8.34 4.34 -18.90
CA PHE A 399 -7.89 4.85 -17.60
C PHE A 399 -8.25 6.32 -17.42
N ASP A 400 -8.85 6.63 -16.27
CA ASP A 400 -9.10 7.99 -15.82
C ASP A 400 -9.04 8.04 -14.29
N ALA A 401 -8.00 8.68 -13.75
CA ALA A 401 -7.78 8.79 -12.31
C ALA A 401 -8.82 9.68 -11.60
N SER A 402 -9.52 10.52 -12.36
CA SER A 402 -10.40 11.53 -11.81
C SER A 402 -11.81 11.05 -11.51
N LEU A 403 -12.23 9.94 -12.14
CA LEU A 403 -13.51 9.28 -11.90
C LEU A 403 -13.74 8.96 -10.41
N ASN A 404 -12.67 8.70 -9.66
CA ASN A 404 -12.75 8.34 -8.24
C ASN A 404 -12.41 9.48 -7.28
N ASN A 405 -12.20 10.72 -7.76
CA ASN A 405 -11.96 11.86 -6.89
C ASN A 405 -13.13 12.09 -5.91
N ARG A 406 -14.36 11.75 -6.33
CA ARG A 406 -15.58 11.82 -5.50
C ARG A 406 -15.67 10.71 -4.44
N PHE A 407 -14.96 9.60 -4.62
CA PHE A 407 -14.90 8.49 -3.66
C PHE A 407 -13.71 8.61 -2.71
N SER A 408 -12.85 9.61 -2.89
CA SER A 408 -11.68 9.81 -2.04
C SER A 408 -12.09 10.36 -0.68
N ALA A 409 -11.25 10.12 0.33
CA ALA A 409 -11.39 10.75 1.64
C ALA A 409 -11.48 12.29 1.49
N PRO A 410 -12.08 13.01 2.45
CA PRO A 410 -12.12 14.46 2.46
C PRO A 410 -10.72 15.01 2.77
N THR A 411 -9.81 14.86 1.83
CA THR A 411 -8.44 15.33 1.87
C THR A 411 -8.16 16.11 0.60
N PRO A 412 -7.30 17.13 0.67
CA PRO A 412 -6.86 17.89 -0.50
C PRO A 412 -6.45 16.96 -1.66
N PRO A 413 -6.82 17.27 -2.92
CA PRO A 413 -6.39 16.52 -4.09
C PRO A 413 -4.87 16.41 -4.14
N ARG A 414 -4.36 15.18 -4.23
CA ARG A 414 -2.93 14.88 -4.43
C ARG A 414 -2.73 14.36 -5.85
N ALA A 415 -1.83 15.01 -6.59
CA ALA A 415 -1.38 14.51 -7.88
C ALA A 415 -0.64 13.19 -7.69
N THR A 416 -1.16 12.11 -8.27
CA THR A 416 -0.53 10.79 -8.23
C THR A 416 0.25 10.58 -9.52
N HIS A 417 1.57 10.45 -9.40
CA HIS A 417 2.44 10.10 -10.51
C HIS A 417 2.58 8.58 -10.58
N ILE A 418 2.06 7.96 -11.65
CA ILE A 418 2.19 6.51 -11.87
C ILE A 418 3.65 6.17 -12.18
N LEU A 419 4.18 5.15 -11.52
CA LEU A 419 5.54 4.64 -11.77
C LEU A 419 5.70 4.24 -13.24
N SER A 420 6.85 4.56 -13.82
CA SER A 420 7.21 4.05 -15.13
C SER A 420 7.25 2.52 -15.11
N TRP A 421 7.09 1.91 -16.29
CA TRP A 421 7.11 0.46 -16.43
C TRP A 421 8.43 -0.15 -15.92
N LYS A 422 9.56 0.54 -16.13
CA LYS A 422 10.87 0.09 -15.64
C LYS A 422 10.95 0.11 -14.11
N GLU A 423 10.49 1.20 -13.50
CA GLU A 423 10.42 1.32 -12.04
C GLU A 423 9.48 0.27 -11.44
N ALA A 424 8.34 0.00 -12.08
CA ALA A 424 7.42 -1.05 -11.65
C ALA A 424 8.08 -2.45 -11.70
N VAL A 425 8.81 -2.78 -12.77
CA VAL A 425 9.56 -4.05 -12.85
C VAL A 425 10.60 -4.14 -11.74
N SER A 426 11.40 -3.10 -11.50
CA SER A 426 12.38 -3.07 -10.42
C SER A 426 11.74 -3.17 -9.04
N TYR A 427 10.59 -2.53 -8.85
CA TYR A 427 9.80 -2.61 -7.64
C TYR A 427 9.36 -4.05 -7.35
N PHE A 428 8.75 -4.74 -8.32
CA PHE A 428 8.31 -6.12 -8.13
C PHE A 428 9.47 -7.10 -7.96
N GLN A 429 10.63 -6.85 -8.59
CA GLN A 429 11.85 -7.61 -8.31
C GLN A 429 12.24 -7.53 -6.84
N LYS A 430 12.33 -6.31 -6.29
CA LYS A 430 12.63 -6.07 -4.87
C LYS A 430 11.59 -6.72 -3.97
N LEU A 431 10.30 -6.48 -4.22
CA LEU A 431 9.22 -7.05 -3.42
C LEU A 431 9.26 -8.58 -3.40
N LEU A 432 9.51 -9.23 -4.54
CA LEU A 432 9.62 -10.68 -4.61
C LEU A 432 10.83 -11.21 -3.84
N SER A 433 11.97 -10.52 -3.88
CA SER A 433 13.14 -10.87 -3.05
C SER A 433 12.86 -10.71 -1.56
N ASP A 434 12.16 -9.65 -1.16
CA ASP A 434 11.75 -9.42 0.24
C ASP A 434 10.78 -10.52 0.70
N LEU A 435 9.81 -10.93 -0.14
CA LEU A 435 8.88 -12.03 0.16
C LEU A 435 9.58 -13.40 0.19
N ASP A 436 10.59 -13.63 -0.67
CA ASP A 436 11.42 -14.84 -0.62
C ASP A 436 12.15 -14.96 0.71
N PHE A 437 12.69 -13.84 1.20
CA PHE A 437 13.33 -13.77 2.51
C PHE A 437 12.35 -14.13 3.62
N VAL A 438 11.13 -13.58 3.63
CA VAL A 438 10.08 -13.97 4.59
C VAL A 438 9.77 -15.47 4.49
N CYS A 439 9.70 -16.01 3.27
CA CYS A 439 9.46 -17.44 3.06
C CYS A 439 10.61 -18.33 3.54
N SER A 440 11.83 -17.80 3.73
CA SER A 440 12.98 -18.54 4.28
C SER A 440 12.93 -18.74 5.80
N LEU A 441 11.99 -18.07 6.49
CA LEU A 441 11.85 -18.16 7.94
C LEU A 441 11.54 -19.58 8.38
N ASN A 442 12.37 -20.12 9.28
CA ASN A 442 12.10 -21.39 9.94
C ASN A 442 11.09 -21.20 11.10
N THR A 443 9.95 -21.88 11.03
CA THR A 443 8.89 -21.79 12.05
C THR A 443 9.21 -22.50 13.37
N ASP A 444 10.40 -23.08 13.50
CA ASP A 444 10.88 -23.74 14.71
C ASP A 444 11.94 -22.90 15.46
N LEU A 445 12.18 -21.66 15.02
CA LEU A 445 13.10 -20.74 15.69
C LEU A 445 12.60 -20.33 17.08
N VAL A 446 13.53 -20.28 18.04
CA VAL A 446 13.32 -19.67 19.36
C VAL A 446 13.26 -18.15 19.25
N LEU A 447 12.67 -17.50 20.25
CA LEU A 447 12.34 -16.08 20.21
C LEU A 447 13.54 -15.16 19.91
N ASP A 448 14.73 -15.47 20.41
CA ASP A 448 15.94 -14.69 20.16
C ASP A 448 16.38 -14.73 18.68
N ASP A 449 16.28 -15.89 18.05
CA ASP A 449 16.56 -16.07 16.63
C ASP A 449 15.53 -15.33 15.76
N VAL A 450 14.27 -15.26 16.23
CA VAL A 450 13.22 -14.47 15.57
C VAL A 450 13.58 -12.98 15.55
N PHE A 451 14.05 -12.44 16.68
CA PHE A 451 14.52 -11.06 16.71
C PHE A 451 15.67 -10.85 15.73
N CYS A 452 16.68 -11.71 15.74
CA CYS A 452 17.81 -11.63 14.80
C CYS A 452 17.34 -11.65 13.34
N PHE A 453 16.38 -12.52 13.00
CA PHE A 453 15.80 -12.60 11.66
C PHE A 453 15.12 -11.28 11.25
N ILE A 454 14.30 -10.69 12.13
CA ILE A 454 13.61 -9.42 11.83
C ILE A 454 14.62 -8.31 11.57
N VAL A 455 15.71 -8.25 12.34
CA VAL A 455 16.78 -7.26 12.11
C VAL A 455 17.40 -7.42 10.73
N GLN A 456 17.72 -8.65 10.32
CA GLN A 456 18.28 -8.88 8.98
C GLN A 456 17.26 -8.53 7.89
N PHE A 457 15.98 -8.85 8.11
CA PHE A 457 14.90 -8.51 7.18
C PHE A 457 14.71 -7.00 6.99
N GLN A 458 14.92 -6.20 8.04
CA GLN A 458 14.70 -4.75 7.99
C GLN A 458 15.84 -3.96 7.35
N LYS A 459 17.07 -4.50 7.32
CA LYS A 459 18.25 -3.87 6.70
C LYS A 459 18.03 -3.39 5.25
N PRO A 460 17.45 -4.18 4.33
CA PRO A 460 17.18 -3.73 2.96
C PRO A 460 15.99 -2.76 2.83
N GLN A 461 15.37 -2.35 3.95
CA GLN A 461 14.17 -1.51 3.99
C GLN A 461 13.01 -2.13 3.16
N PRO A 462 12.44 -3.26 3.63
CA PRO A 462 11.35 -3.94 2.94
C PRO A 462 10.08 -3.08 2.91
N ASP A 463 9.36 -3.15 1.78
CA ASP A 463 8.12 -2.39 1.60
C ASP A 463 6.98 -2.97 2.47
N LEU A 464 5.91 -2.19 2.62
CA LEU A 464 4.78 -2.50 3.52
C LEU A 464 4.21 -3.91 3.33
N VAL A 465 4.04 -4.36 2.09
CA VAL A 465 3.42 -5.67 1.78
C VAL A 465 4.25 -6.81 2.36
N ALA A 466 5.58 -6.79 2.19
CA ALA A 466 6.46 -7.80 2.74
C ALA A 466 6.49 -7.75 4.29
N ARG A 467 6.53 -6.55 4.86
CA ARG A 467 6.47 -6.33 6.32
C ARG A 467 5.16 -6.85 6.93
N ALA A 468 4.03 -6.63 6.27
CA ALA A 468 2.72 -7.12 6.72
C ALA A 468 2.65 -8.66 6.71
N HIS A 469 3.20 -9.30 5.66
CA HIS A 469 3.29 -10.75 5.59
C HIS A 469 4.17 -11.35 6.69
N LEU A 470 5.32 -10.75 6.99
CA LEU A 470 6.17 -11.20 8.10
C LEU A 470 5.43 -11.08 9.43
N GLN A 471 4.78 -9.93 9.67
CA GLN A 471 4.06 -9.67 10.92
C GLN A 471 2.94 -10.71 11.17
N ILE A 472 2.15 -11.06 10.14
CA ILE A 472 1.10 -12.08 10.22
C ILE A 472 1.68 -13.49 10.37
N LEU A 473 2.83 -13.78 9.76
CA LEU A 473 3.49 -15.06 9.93
C LEU A 473 3.97 -15.25 11.38
N LEU A 474 4.54 -14.20 11.97
CA LEU A 474 5.05 -14.23 13.34
C LEU A 474 3.92 -14.30 14.38
N ILE A 475 2.85 -13.52 14.19
CA ILE A 475 1.81 -13.34 15.20
C ILE A 475 0.46 -13.75 14.63
N GLN A 476 -0.08 -14.86 15.11
CA GLN A 476 -1.41 -15.36 14.75
C GLN A 476 -2.20 -15.63 16.03
N ASP A 477 -3.33 -14.94 16.22
CA ASP A 477 -4.20 -15.11 17.39
C ASP A 477 -3.47 -15.06 18.75
N GLY A 478 -2.48 -14.17 18.89
CA GLY A 478 -1.67 -14.03 20.10
C GLY A 478 -0.66 -15.17 20.33
N LYS A 479 -0.38 -15.98 19.31
CA LYS A 479 0.60 -17.07 19.32
C LYS A 479 1.76 -16.77 18.38
N LEU A 480 2.96 -17.21 18.75
CA LEU A 480 4.11 -17.24 17.86
C LEU A 480 3.90 -18.32 16.80
N TYR A 481 3.96 -17.94 15.52
CA TYR A 481 3.68 -18.80 14.37
C TYR A 481 2.30 -19.48 14.37
N GLY A 482 1.35 -19.04 15.21
CA GLY A 482 0.10 -19.77 15.40
C GLY A 482 0.26 -21.14 16.09
N LYS A 483 1.42 -21.41 16.70
CA LYS A 483 1.74 -22.68 17.37
C LYS A 483 1.62 -22.55 18.89
N GLU A 484 2.37 -21.64 19.51
CA GLU A 484 2.54 -21.53 20.96
C GLU A 484 2.22 -20.12 21.46
N PHE A 485 1.56 -19.99 22.62
CA PHE A 485 1.30 -18.68 23.19
C PHE A 485 2.56 -18.05 23.80
N PHE A 486 2.66 -16.72 23.73
CA PHE A 486 3.82 -16.01 24.28
C PHE A 486 4.00 -16.20 25.79
N HIS A 487 2.92 -16.36 26.55
CA HIS A 487 3.02 -16.62 27.99
C HIS A 487 3.66 -17.99 28.30
N ASP A 488 3.40 -19.01 27.47
CA ASP A 488 4.00 -20.34 27.62
C ASP A 488 5.51 -20.30 27.29
N ILE A 489 5.87 -19.62 26.19
CA ILE A 489 7.27 -19.41 25.79
C ILE A 489 8.04 -18.71 26.91
N ILE A 490 7.50 -17.60 27.43
CA ILE A 490 8.12 -16.83 28.52
C ILE A 490 8.26 -17.67 29.79
N SER A 491 7.22 -18.44 30.16
CA SER A 491 7.26 -19.28 31.36
C SER A 491 8.36 -20.34 31.29
N ARG A 492 8.57 -20.92 30.10
CA ARG A 492 9.65 -21.87 29.81
C ARG A 492 11.02 -21.21 29.90
N GLU A 493 11.21 -20.04 29.28
CA GLU A 493 12.49 -19.30 29.31
C GLU A 493 12.86 -18.82 30.72
N LEU A 494 11.86 -18.46 31.54
CA LEU A 494 12.07 -18.06 32.94
C LEU A 494 12.30 -19.26 33.89
N GLY A 495 12.19 -20.49 33.40
CA GLY A 495 12.41 -21.71 34.20
C GLY A 495 11.41 -21.87 35.35
N LEU A 496 10.18 -21.37 35.19
CA LEU A 496 9.14 -21.46 36.20
C LEU A 496 8.50 -22.87 36.17
N PRO A 497 8.41 -23.59 37.30
CA PRO A 497 7.82 -24.94 37.33
C PRO A 497 6.31 -24.91 37.06
N GLU A 498 5.77 -25.97 36.46
CA GLU A 498 4.32 -26.17 36.26
C GLU A 498 3.57 -26.01 37.61
N LEU A 499 2.54 -25.15 37.57
CA LEU A 499 1.92 -24.45 38.68
C LEU A 499 1.31 -25.33 39.79
N THR A 500 1.49 -24.92 41.05
CA THR A 500 0.63 -25.31 42.20
C THR A 500 -0.11 -24.10 42.78
N LYS A 501 -1.36 -24.34 43.19
CA LYS A 501 -2.41 -23.33 43.35
C LYS A 501 -2.30 -22.45 44.59
N GLY A 502 -2.12 -21.13 44.42
CA GLY A 502 -2.18 -20.17 45.55
C GLY A 502 -1.53 -18.79 45.33
N LYS A 503 -0.28 -18.70 44.87
CA LYS A 503 0.41 -17.42 44.51
C LYS A 503 0.18 -17.01 43.04
N GLU A 504 -0.90 -17.54 42.45
CA GLU A 504 -1.08 -17.71 41.01
C GLU A 504 -1.55 -16.47 40.25
N HIS A 505 -2.42 -15.63 40.83
CA HIS A 505 -3.10 -14.59 40.04
C HIS A 505 -2.14 -13.49 39.58
N GLN A 506 -1.29 -12.99 40.47
CA GLN A 506 -0.38 -11.87 40.17
C GLN A 506 0.80 -12.29 39.27
N LYS A 507 1.32 -13.52 39.45
CA LYS A 507 2.36 -14.09 38.57
C LYS A 507 1.82 -14.42 37.18
N ASN A 508 0.59 -14.93 37.08
CA ASN A 508 -0.06 -15.18 35.80
C ASN A 508 -0.37 -13.86 35.06
N GLU A 509 -0.82 -12.83 35.79
CA GLU A 509 -1.08 -11.51 35.21
C GLU A 509 0.19 -10.87 34.66
N PHE A 510 1.30 -10.91 35.40
CA PHE A 510 2.59 -10.40 34.95
C PHE A 510 3.10 -11.10 33.67
N ILE A 511 3.03 -12.44 33.61
CA ILE A 511 3.50 -13.21 32.45
C ILE A 511 2.63 -12.90 31.22
N VAL A 512 1.32 -12.73 31.40
CA VAL A 512 0.41 -12.32 30.32
C VAL A 512 0.73 -10.91 29.83
N GLN A 513 0.99 -9.97 30.75
CA GLN A 513 1.39 -8.59 30.39
C GLN A 513 2.73 -8.57 29.64
N LEU A 514 3.73 -9.36 30.08
CA LEU A 514 5.00 -9.49 29.38
C LEU A 514 4.82 -10.14 27.99
N GLY A 515 3.94 -11.14 27.87
CA GLY A 515 3.56 -11.73 26.59
C GLY A 515 2.99 -10.71 25.62
N GLN A 516 2.07 -9.86 26.10
CA GLN A 516 1.48 -8.79 25.30
C GLN A 516 2.53 -7.75 24.87
N LEU A 517 3.49 -7.44 25.75
CA LEU A 517 4.59 -6.52 25.45
C LEU A 517 5.52 -7.05 24.36
N ILE A 518 5.86 -8.34 24.41
CA ILE A 518 6.66 -9.01 23.37
C ILE A 518 5.92 -9.05 22.04
N ILE A 519 4.61 -9.34 22.05
CA ILE A 519 3.76 -9.25 20.84
C ILE A 519 3.84 -7.84 20.25
N ASN A 520 3.67 -6.81 21.07
CA ASN A 520 3.71 -5.43 20.62
C ASN A 520 5.11 -5.04 20.09
N LEU A 521 6.17 -5.51 20.73
CA LEU A 521 7.55 -5.30 20.28
C LEU A 521 7.77 -5.93 18.90
N LEU A 522 7.39 -7.20 18.70
CA LEU A 522 7.51 -7.88 17.40
C LEU A 522 6.74 -7.14 16.30
N LYS A 523 5.52 -6.64 16.60
CA LYS A 523 4.75 -5.80 15.66
C LYS A 523 5.49 -4.52 15.30
N ILE A 524 6.11 -3.86 16.28
CA ILE A 524 6.85 -2.60 16.07
C ILE A 524 8.10 -2.85 15.25
N LEU A 525 8.86 -3.90 15.53
CA LEU A 525 10.06 -4.24 14.76
C LEU A 525 9.73 -4.60 13.30
N CYS A 526 8.48 -4.98 12.99
CA CYS A 526 8.00 -5.16 11.63
C CYS A 526 7.49 -3.85 10.98
N ALA A 527 7.35 -2.75 11.73
CA ALA A 527 6.97 -1.44 11.19
C ALA A 527 8.13 -0.80 10.41
N ASN A 528 7.86 0.32 9.73
CA ASN A 528 8.93 1.10 9.11
C ASN A 528 9.79 1.81 10.18
N THR A 529 10.96 2.32 9.81
CA THR A 529 11.94 2.91 10.75
C THR A 529 11.38 4.11 11.52
N ALA A 530 10.60 4.98 10.88
CA ALA A 530 9.96 6.13 11.53
C ALA A 530 8.96 5.70 12.61
N TRP A 531 8.10 4.72 12.30
CA TRP A 531 7.13 4.16 13.24
C TRP A 531 7.79 3.32 14.33
N GLN A 532 8.85 2.59 14.01
CA GLN A 532 9.68 1.86 14.98
C GLN A 532 10.13 2.80 16.09
N ARG A 533 10.81 3.90 15.72
CA ARG A 533 11.31 4.89 16.69
C ARG A 533 10.18 5.45 17.56
N ARG A 534 9.07 5.84 16.96
CA ARG A 534 7.93 6.46 17.67
C ARG A 534 7.26 5.49 18.65
N LYS A 535 7.04 4.24 18.24
CA LYS A 535 6.33 3.24 19.06
C LYS A 535 7.25 2.60 20.11
N LEU A 536 8.54 2.40 19.82
CA LEU A 536 9.52 1.94 20.80
C LEU A 536 9.60 2.88 22.00
N GLY A 537 9.52 4.20 21.77
CA GLY A 537 9.52 5.17 22.86
C GLY A 537 8.34 5.02 23.83
N LYS A 538 7.17 4.60 23.35
CA LYS A 538 5.99 4.32 24.20
C LYS A 538 6.18 3.01 24.97
N ILE A 539 6.62 1.96 24.29
CA ILE A 539 6.85 0.64 24.88
C ILE A 539 7.87 0.69 26.02
N LEU A 540 8.92 1.51 25.92
CA LEU A 540 9.92 1.63 26.99
C LEU A 540 9.34 2.06 28.34
N GLN A 541 8.29 2.89 28.33
CA GLN A 541 7.59 3.28 29.56
C GLN A 541 6.84 2.08 30.17
N ASP A 542 6.18 1.27 29.34
CA ASP A 542 5.50 0.05 29.78
C ASP A 542 6.50 -0.98 30.35
N TRP A 543 7.67 -1.13 29.72
CA TRP A 543 8.78 -1.95 30.24
C TRP A 543 9.27 -1.46 31.60
N SER A 544 9.37 -0.15 31.80
CA SER A 544 9.82 0.42 33.08
C SER A 544 8.84 0.08 34.21
N VAL A 545 7.53 0.22 33.96
CA VAL A 545 6.48 -0.13 34.93
C VAL A 545 6.53 -1.63 35.26
N LEU A 546 6.62 -2.49 34.25
CA LEU A 546 6.72 -3.94 34.46
C LEU A 546 8.01 -4.34 35.19
N SER A 547 9.12 -3.66 34.91
CA SER A 547 10.38 -3.90 35.61
C SER A 547 10.24 -3.60 37.10
N LEU A 548 9.57 -2.50 37.47
CA LEU A 548 9.32 -2.17 38.88
C LEU A 548 8.45 -3.22 39.58
N GLN A 549 7.46 -3.79 38.90
CA GLN A 549 6.62 -4.87 39.44
C GLN A 549 7.39 -6.18 39.70
N VAL A 550 8.48 -6.44 38.97
CA VAL A 550 9.36 -7.60 39.22
C VAL A 550 10.24 -7.39 40.45
N HIS A 551 10.56 -6.14 40.77
CA HIS A 551 11.45 -5.79 41.89
C HIS A 551 10.70 -5.53 43.21
N ALA A 552 9.37 -5.38 43.17
CA ALA A 552 8.47 -5.29 44.32
C ALA A 552 8.09 -6.70 44.81
#